data_AF-A0A915M3Z9-F1
#
_entry.id   AF-A0A915M3Z9-F1
#
_cell.length_a   1.000
_cell.length_b   1.000
_cell.length_c   1.000
_cell.angle_alpha   90.00
_cell.angle_beta   90.00
_cell.angle_gamma   90.00
#
_symmetry.space_group_name_H-M   'P 1'
#
loop_
_entity.id
_entity.type
_entity.pdbx_description
1 polymer ?
#
loop_
_entity_poly.entity_id
_entity_poly.type
_entity_poly.pdbx_seq_one_letter_code
_entity_poly.pdbx_strand_id
1 'polypeptide(L)' 'GKKEGAKLVTGGGKFVGKEANIGYYIQPIIFSDVKSDMKIAQEEIFGPSIKTRIA' A
#
# COMPACT_ATOMS: atom_id res chain seq x y z
N GLY A 1 7.79 0.46 5.34
CA GLY A 1 7.33 1.15 4.11
C GLY A 1 7.76 2.60 4.13
N LYS A 2 6.87 3.53 4.51
CA LYS A 2 7.17 4.98 4.58
C LYS A 2 8.40 5.32 5.42
N LYS A 3 8.59 4.66 6.58
CA LYS A 3 9.74 4.87 7.47
C LYS A 3 11.07 4.35 6.89
N GLU A 4 11.02 3.51 5.86
CA GLU A 4 12.18 2.88 5.22
C GLU A 4 12.54 3.56 3.89
N GLY A 5 11.85 4.65 3.53
CA GLY A 5 12.11 5.43 2.31
C GLY A 5 11.22 5.07 1.12
N ALA A 6 10.31 4.11 1.25
CA ALA A 6 9.32 3.85 0.20
C ALA A 6 8.31 4.99 0.10
N LYS A 7 8.03 5.44 -1.12
CA LYS A 7 7.09 6.53 -1.38
C LYS A 7 5.68 5.97 -1.55
N LEU A 8 4.73 6.50 -0.77
CA LEU A 8 3.31 6.20 -0.96
C LEU A 8 2.80 7.01 -2.15
N VAL A 9 2.37 6.32 -3.20
CA VAL A 9 1.82 6.92 -4.42
C VAL A 9 0.34 7.22 -4.24
N THR A 10 -0.42 6.26 -3.71
CA THR A 10 -1.87 6.42 -3.45
C THR A 10 -2.38 5.43 -2.41
N GLY A 11 -3.53 5.76 -1.81
CA GLY A 11 -4.27 4.91 -0.88
C GLY A 11 -3.73 4.91 0.55
N GLY A 12 -3.97 3.81 1.26
CA GLY A 12 -3.60 3.63 2.67
C GLY A 12 -4.60 4.20 3.67
N GLY A 13 -5.74 4.71 3.19
CA GLY A 13 -6.86 5.15 4.01
C GLY A 13 -8.04 4.18 4.01
N LYS A 14 -9.00 4.44 4.89
CA LYS A 14 -10.33 3.79 4.81
C LYS A 14 -11.00 4.22 3.51
N PHE A 15 -11.72 3.29 2.88
CA PHE A 15 -12.55 3.65 1.74
C PHE A 15 -13.62 4.66 2.19
N VAL A 16 -13.81 5.72 1.41
CA VAL A 16 -14.77 6.81 1.67
C VAL A 16 -15.66 6.96 0.45
N GLY A 17 -16.97 6.84 0.64
CA GLY A 17 -17.97 6.84 -0.42
C GLY A 17 -19.33 6.36 0.10
N LYS A 18 -20.39 6.50 -0.71
CA LYS A 18 -21.74 6.02 -0.34
C LYS A 18 -21.76 4.54 0.05
N GLU A 19 -20.85 3.75 -0.52
CA GLU A 19 -20.73 2.31 -0.29
C GLU A 19 -19.78 1.94 0.86
N ALA A 20 -19.13 2.93 1.50
CA ALA A 20 -18.16 2.68 2.58
C ALA A 20 -18.79 2.02 3.82
N ASN A 21 -20.11 2.12 3.98
CA ASN A 21 -20.85 1.47 5.07
C ASN A 21 -21.36 0.07 4.71
N ILE A 22 -21.13 -0.41 3.48
CA ILE A 22 -21.69 -1.65 2.95
C ILE A 22 -20.60 -2.74 2.80
N GLY A 23 -19.73 -2.88 3.80
CA GLY A 23 -18.67 -3.91 3.82
C GLY A 23 -17.34 -3.42 4.42
N TYR A 24 -16.32 -4.28 4.39
CA TYR A 24 -14.97 -3.98 4.89
C TYR A 24 -14.04 -3.61 3.73
N TYR A 25 -14.16 -2.36 3.24
CA TYR A 25 -13.34 -1.87 2.13
C TYR A 25 -12.17 -1.01 2.60
N ILE A 26 -11.01 -1.24 1.98
CA ILE A 26 -9.78 -0.48 2.20
C ILE A 26 -9.34 0.09 0.86
N GLN A 27 -8.83 1.32 0.85
CA GLN A 27 -8.29 1.89 -0.39
C GLN A 27 -7.07 1.09 -0.88
N PRO A 28 -6.96 0.82 -2.19
CA PRO A 28 -5.80 0.14 -2.74
C PRO A 28 -4.53 0.96 -2.48
N ILE A 29 -3.46 0.29 -2.05
CA ILE A 29 -2.22 0.95 -1.62
C ILE A 29 -1.12 0.70 -2.66
N ILE A 30 -0.52 1.77 -3.17
CA ILE A 30 0.60 1.67 -4.11
C ILE A 30 1.84 2.34 -3.51
N PHE A 31 2.94 1.59 -3.49
CA PHE A 31 4.25 2.10 -3.11
C PHE A 31 5.20 2.10 -4.31
N SER A 32 5.93 3.22 -4.48
CA SER A 32 7.08 3.34 -5.39
C SER A 32 8.38 3.38 -4.60
N ASP A 33 9.50 3.26 -5.33
CA ASP A 33 10.86 3.37 -4.77
C ASP A 33 11.16 2.32 -3.70
N VAL A 34 10.55 1.13 -3.85
CA VAL A 34 10.71 0.02 -2.92
C VAL A 34 12.03 -0.71 -3.21
N LYS A 35 12.92 -0.76 -2.21
CA LYS A 35 14.17 -1.54 -2.26
C LYS A 35 13.97 -2.91 -1.60
N SER A 36 14.71 -3.95 -2.00
CA SER A 36 14.52 -5.32 -1.48
C SER A 36 14.89 -5.54 -0.03
N ASP A 37 15.67 -4.64 0.57
CA ASP A 37 15.99 -4.64 2.00
C ASP A 37 14.85 -4.09 2.86
N MET A 38 13.86 -3.42 2.26
CA MET A 38 12.71 -2.90 3.01
C MET A 38 11.77 -4.03 3.44
N LYS A 39 11.23 -3.91 4.66
CA LYS A 39 10.25 -4.85 5.22
C LYS A 39 9.04 -5.05 4.33
N ILE A 40 8.58 -3.97 3.67
CA ILE A 40 7.46 -4.06 2.71
C ILE A 40 7.77 -4.87 1.46
N ALA A 41 9.05 -5.05 1.11
CA ALA A 41 9.46 -5.89 -0.01
C ALA A 41 9.61 -7.36 0.39
N GLN A 42 9.99 -7.60 1.65
CA GLN A 42 10.26 -8.94 2.19
C GLN A 42 9.03 -9.63 2.74
N GLU A 43 8.11 -8.87 3.34
CA GLU A 43 6.90 -9.41 3.96
C GLU A 43 5.68 -9.30 3.04
N GLU A 44 4.82 -10.32 3.14
CA GLU A 44 3.50 -10.30 2.51
C GLU A 44 2.61 -9.29 3.25
N ILE A 45 2.01 -8.37 2.50
CA ILE A 45 1.05 -7.42 3.03
C ILE A 45 -0.32 -7.88 2.57
N PHE A 46 -1.07 -8.52 3.48
CA PHE A 46 -2.44 -8.94 3.20
C PHE A 46 -3.35 -7.72 3.01
N GLY A 47 -3.83 -7.53 1.79
CA GLY A 47 -4.66 -6.41 1.37
C GLY A 47 -4.42 -6.02 -0.09
N PRO A 48 -5.29 -5.18 -0.68
CA PRO A 48 -5.15 -4.76 -2.08
C PRO A 48 -3.96 -3.81 -2.24
N SER A 49 -2.76 -4.37 -2.43
CA SER A 49 -1.52 -3.60 -2.53
C SER A 49 -0.69 -4.01 -3.74
N ILE A 50 -0.06 -3.00 -4.37
CA ILE A 50 0.86 -3.19 -5.51
C ILE A 50 2.18 -2.53 -5.15
N LYS A 51 3.29 -3.23 -5.41
CA LYS A 51 4.65 -2.79 -5.12
C LYS A 51 5.43 -2.73 -6.43
N THR A 52 6.00 -1.57 -6.76
CA THR A 52 6.88 -1.43 -7.93
C THR A 52 8.30 -1.13 -7.47
N ARG A 53 9.26 -1.89 -8.00
CA ARG A 53 10.69 -1.71 -7.74
C ARG A 53 11.30 -0.85 -8.85
N ILE A 54 12.12 0.12 -8.46
CA ILE A 54 12.99 0.83 -9.39
C ILE A 54 14.38 0.21 -9.23
N ALA A 55 14.99 -0.21 -10.34
CA ALA A 55 16.31 -0.85 -10.38
C ALA A 55 17.42 0.16 -10.07
#